data_AF-A0A7S0F7S5-F1
#
_entry.id   AF-A0A7S0F7S5-F1
#
_cell.length_a   1.000
_cell.length_b   1.000
_cell.length_c   1.000
_cell.angle_alpha   90.00
_cell.angle_beta   90.00
_cell.angle_gamma   90.00
#
_symmetry.space_group_name_H-M   'P 1'
#
loop_
_entity.id
_entity.type
_entity.pdbx_description
1 polymer ?
#
loop_
_entity_poly.entity_id
_entity_poly.type
_entity_poly.pdbx_seq_one_letter_code
_entity_poly.pdbx_strand_id
1 'polypeptide(L)'
;EDGILSTCQSALENWSAANSSKSRIVVENLHNSQILFDFDKLWEGYNAIRFASTLETYSQQFDVEALLSSMKTDTRRPMKEELAWEFEQGQRVDEKALKQARDIYDKYEEWLHEIFLDTNKDPNDEGFHVLALPSAQVWPFPIDNRYPKDISGTKMDTYHRWMEVCVPVSFGGLPCVTVPAGFGKNPNRSNESSALQNLPIGIQLFGKKGDDGKLLHLADEYYRYRCNATKSTDK
;
A
#
# COMPACT_ATOMS: atom_id res chain seq x y z
N GLU A 1 -8.87 8.88 0.80
CA GLU A 1 -9.90 9.66 1.51
C GLU A 1 -9.27 10.85 2.20
N ASP A 2 -10.05 11.91 2.36
CA ASP A 2 -9.61 13.13 3.04
C ASP A 2 -9.14 12.87 4.47
N GLY A 3 -8.09 13.58 4.87
CA GLY A 3 -7.50 13.49 6.21
C GLY A 3 -6.43 12.39 6.38
N ILE A 4 -6.42 11.35 5.53
CA ILE A 4 -5.43 10.26 5.66
C ILE A 4 -4.01 10.78 5.41
N LEU A 5 -3.80 11.43 4.26
CA LEU A 5 -2.48 11.92 3.88
C LEU A 5 -1.94 12.94 4.88
N SER A 6 -2.77 13.91 5.30
CA SER A 6 -2.36 14.92 6.27
C SER A 6 -2.05 14.32 7.64
N THR A 7 -2.80 13.30 8.10
CA THR A 7 -2.50 12.59 9.35
C THR A 7 -1.13 11.91 9.27
N CYS A 8 -0.83 11.24 8.16
CA CYS A 8 0.47 10.61 7.92
C CYS A 8 1.62 11.62 7.84
N GLN A 9 1.44 12.72 7.09
CA GLN A 9 2.45 13.77 6.96
C GLN A 9 2.77 14.41 8.31
N SER A 10 1.76 14.81 9.08
CA SER A 10 1.98 15.39 10.40
C SER A 10 2.71 14.43 11.35
N ALA A 11 2.44 13.13 11.27
CA ALA A 11 3.14 12.15 12.11
C ALA A 11 4.64 12.03 11.75
N LEU A 12 4.99 12.10 10.47
CA LEU A 12 6.38 12.08 10.01
C LEU A 12 7.11 13.41 10.27
N GLU A 13 6.45 14.54 10.03
CA GLU A 13 6.99 15.88 10.30
C GLU A 13 7.31 16.06 11.79
N ASN A 14 6.41 15.63 12.68
CA ASN A 14 6.65 15.67 14.12
C ASN A 14 7.83 14.78 14.54
N TRP A 15 8.02 13.65 13.87
CA TRP A 15 9.16 12.76 14.11
C TRP A 15 10.48 13.38 13.63
N SER A 16 10.48 14.00 12.44
CA SER A 16 11.61 14.79 11.92
C SER A 16 11.98 15.95 12.86
N ALA A 17 10.99 16.74 13.29
CA ALA A 17 11.16 17.87 14.21
C ALA A 17 11.79 17.45 15.55
N ALA A 18 11.35 16.32 16.11
CA ALA A 18 11.89 15.79 17.35
C ALA A 18 13.37 15.31 17.22
N ASN A 19 13.84 15.08 16.00
CA ASN A 19 15.20 14.62 15.70
C ASN A 19 16.09 15.71 15.08
N SER A 20 15.57 16.93 14.84
CA SER A 20 16.30 17.99 14.12
C SER A 20 17.58 18.42 14.82
N SER A 21 17.64 18.38 16.16
CA SER A 21 18.85 18.72 16.93
C SER A 21 20.04 17.78 16.68
N LYS A 22 19.80 16.61 16.10
CA LYS A 22 20.81 15.58 15.79
C LYS A 22 20.93 15.30 14.30
N SER A 23 20.16 16.00 13.45
CA SER A 23 20.02 15.73 12.01
C SER A 23 19.85 14.25 11.67
N ARG A 24 19.20 13.48 12.55
CA ARG A 24 19.17 12.00 12.46
C ARG A 24 18.09 11.48 11.52
N ILE A 25 16.95 12.18 11.47
CA ILE A 25 15.79 11.82 10.66
C ILE A 25 15.35 13.08 9.91
N VAL A 26 15.29 12.97 8.59
CA VAL A 26 14.82 14.03 7.69
C VAL A 26 13.66 13.44 6.89
N VAL A 27 12.59 14.23 6.76
CA VAL A 27 11.37 13.83 6.04
C VAL A 27 11.12 14.88 4.98
N GLU A 28 11.02 14.45 3.74
CA GLU A 28 10.78 15.30 2.57
C GLU A 28 9.74 14.64 1.67
N ASN A 29 8.95 15.46 0.98
CA ASN A 29 8.07 14.96 -0.06
C ASN A 29 8.88 14.76 -1.35
N LEU A 30 8.63 13.67 -2.06
CA LEU A 30 9.19 13.51 -3.40
C LEU A 30 8.66 14.60 -4.33
N HIS A 31 9.56 15.24 -5.06
CA HIS A 31 9.21 16.19 -6.10
C HIS A 31 8.73 15.46 -7.36
N ASN A 32 7.86 16.09 -8.16
CA ASN A 32 7.39 15.53 -9.44
C ASN A 32 8.55 15.17 -10.39
N SER A 33 9.68 15.87 -10.30
CA SER A 33 10.90 15.57 -11.07
C SER A 33 11.58 14.26 -10.67
N GLN A 34 11.27 13.72 -9.48
CA GLN A 34 11.76 12.43 -8.99
C GLN A 34 10.76 11.31 -9.28
N ILE A 35 9.50 11.63 -9.57
CA ILE A 35 8.42 10.67 -9.86
C ILE A 35 8.33 10.51 -11.38
N LEU A 36 9.29 9.80 -11.97
CA LEU A 36 9.39 9.59 -13.42
C LEU A 36 8.57 8.40 -13.94
N PHE A 37 8.08 7.56 -13.02
CA PHE A 37 7.22 6.42 -13.33
C PHE A 37 5.73 6.80 -13.27
N ASP A 38 4.96 6.27 -14.23
CA ASP A 38 3.50 6.46 -14.30
C ASP A 38 2.79 5.43 -13.42
N PHE A 39 2.45 5.84 -12.19
CA PHE A 39 1.84 4.97 -11.18
C PHE A 39 0.46 4.43 -11.57
N ASP A 40 -0.27 5.09 -12.48
CA ASP A 40 -1.56 4.58 -12.96
C ASP A 40 -1.38 3.25 -13.72
N LYS A 41 -0.24 3.06 -14.39
CA LYS A 41 0.11 1.80 -15.07
C LYS A 41 0.45 0.67 -14.11
N LEU A 42 0.87 0.97 -12.89
CA LEU A 42 1.26 -0.06 -11.92
C LEU A 42 0.09 -0.99 -11.61
N TRP A 43 -1.12 -0.42 -11.54
CA TRP A 43 -2.34 -1.18 -11.31
C TRP A 43 -2.64 -2.17 -12.44
N GLU A 44 -2.41 -1.77 -13.70
CA GLU A 44 -2.58 -2.64 -14.86
C GLU A 44 -1.62 -3.84 -14.79
N GLY A 45 -0.33 -3.58 -14.56
CA GLY A 45 0.69 -4.62 -14.43
C GLY A 45 0.40 -5.56 -13.25
N TYR A 46 0.04 -5.00 -12.09
CA TYR A 46 -0.35 -5.76 -10.92
C TYR A 46 -1.54 -6.68 -11.18
N ASN A 47 -2.61 -6.18 -11.80
CA ASN A 47 -3.79 -7.00 -12.08
C ASN A 47 -3.51 -8.14 -13.05
N ALA A 48 -2.76 -7.89 -14.12
CA ALA A 48 -2.41 -8.93 -15.08
C ALA A 48 -1.66 -10.09 -14.39
N ILE A 49 -0.63 -9.78 -13.59
CA ILE A 49 0.11 -10.80 -12.84
C ILE A 49 -0.75 -11.46 -11.76
N ARG A 50 -1.54 -10.68 -11.00
CA ARG A 50 -2.42 -11.19 -9.95
C ARG A 50 -3.42 -12.19 -10.50
N PHE A 51 -4.14 -11.85 -11.57
CA PHE A 51 -5.18 -12.71 -12.12
C PHE A 51 -4.59 -13.98 -12.73
N ALA A 52 -3.50 -13.86 -13.49
CA ALA A 52 -2.81 -15.02 -14.04
C ALA A 52 -2.29 -15.95 -12.93
N SER A 53 -1.55 -15.42 -11.96
CA SER A 53 -0.96 -16.21 -10.86
C SER A 53 -2.03 -16.83 -9.95
N THR A 54 -3.14 -16.13 -9.70
CA THR A 54 -4.26 -16.66 -8.92
C THR A 54 -4.88 -17.86 -9.64
N LEU A 55 -5.20 -17.71 -10.92
CA LEU A 55 -5.76 -18.83 -11.70
C LEU A 55 -4.79 -20.01 -11.77
N GLU A 56 -3.52 -19.75 -12.08
CA GLU A 56 -2.48 -20.79 -12.18
C GLU A 56 -2.33 -21.55 -10.86
N THR A 57 -2.18 -20.83 -9.74
CA THR A 57 -1.97 -21.44 -8.42
C THR A 57 -3.12 -22.35 -8.02
N TYR A 58 -4.37 -21.91 -8.20
CA TYR A 58 -5.53 -22.72 -7.83
C TYR A 58 -5.76 -23.88 -8.79
N SER A 59 -5.45 -23.72 -10.08
CA SER A 59 -5.59 -24.79 -11.08
C SER A 59 -4.63 -25.97 -10.83
N GLN A 60 -3.57 -25.78 -10.04
CA GLN A 60 -2.68 -26.87 -9.61
C GLN A 60 -3.34 -27.80 -8.58
N GLN A 61 -4.35 -27.33 -7.85
CA GLN A 61 -4.96 -28.07 -6.73
C GLN A 61 -6.45 -28.38 -6.95
N PHE A 62 -7.12 -27.61 -7.79
CA PHE A 62 -8.57 -27.68 -7.99
C PHE A 62 -8.94 -27.70 -9.46
N ASP A 63 -10.05 -28.36 -9.77
CA ASP A 63 -10.72 -28.23 -11.07
C ASP A 63 -11.50 -26.90 -11.09
N VAL A 64 -10.80 -25.83 -11.47
CA VAL A 64 -11.34 -24.47 -11.50
C VAL A 64 -12.51 -24.35 -12.49
N GLU A 65 -12.46 -25.05 -13.63
CA GLU A 65 -13.53 -25.01 -14.62
C GLU A 65 -14.82 -25.66 -14.10
N ALA A 66 -14.71 -26.81 -13.42
CA ALA A 66 -15.84 -27.44 -12.76
C ALA A 66 -16.40 -26.56 -11.65
N LEU A 67 -15.53 -25.93 -10.84
CA LEU A 67 -15.95 -25.00 -9.79
C LEU A 67 -16.72 -23.81 -10.37
N LEU A 68 -16.19 -23.13 -11.39
CA LEU A 68 -16.87 -22.03 -12.07
C LEU A 68 -18.20 -22.46 -12.69
N SER A 69 -18.24 -23.63 -13.33
CA SER A 69 -19.48 -24.16 -13.92
C SER A 69 -20.54 -24.44 -12.86
N SER A 70 -20.13 -24.92 -11.68
CA SER A 70 -21.03 -25.20 -10.56
C SER A 70 -21.58 -23.96 -9.85
N MET A 71 -20.95 -22.79 -10.00
CA MET A 71 -21.39 -21.56 -9.33
C MET A 71 -22.85 -21.16 -9.66
N LYS A 72 -23.34 -21.54 -10.84
CA LYS A 72 -24.72 -21.23 -11.29
C LYS A 72 -25.76 -22.25 -10.80
N THR A 73 -25.34 -23.46 -10.44
CA THR A 73 -26.24 -24.60 -10.18
C THR A 73 -26.18 -25.08 -8.73
N ASP A 74 -25.05 -24.89 -8.05
CA ASP A 74 -24.87 -25.32 -6.66
C ASP A 74 -25.30 -24.23 -5.68
N THR A 75 -26.44 -24.45 -5.04
CA THR A 75 -27.01 -23.55 -4.01
C THR A 75 -26.10 -23.38 -2.79
N ARG A 76 -25.14 -24.27 -2.56
CA ARG A 76 -24.18 -24.18 -1.45
C ARG A 76 -23.12 -23.10 -1.66
N ARG A 77 -22.98 -22.59 -2.88
CA ARG A 77 -21.94 -21.61 -3.28
C ARG A 77 -20.54 -22.10 -2.87
N PRO A 78 -19.95 -23.03 -3.64
CA PRO A 78 -18.70 -23.68 -3.26
C PRO A 78 -17.51 -22.72 -3.14
N MET A 79 -17.66 -21.48 -3.63
CA MET A 79 -16.64 -20.46 -3.60
C MET A 79 -17.25 -19.05 -3.47
N LYS A 80 -16.47 -18.11 -2.94
CA LYS A 80 -16.83 -16.69 -2.93
C LYS A 80 -16.91 -16.13 -4.35
N GLU A 81 -17.85 -15.22 -4.58
CA GLU A 81 -18.04 -14.56 -5.88
C GLU A 81 -16.80 -13.80 -6.36
N GLU A 82 -16.01 -13.21 -5.45
CA GLU A 82 -14.79 -12.49 -5.83
C GLU A 82 -13.71 -13.43 -6.34
N LEU A 83 -13.57 -14.61 -5.76
CA LEU A 83 -12.59 -15.59 -6.24
C LEU A 83 -13.05 -16.19 -7.58
N ALA A 84 -14.35 -16.42 -7.77
CA ALA A 84 -14.91 -16.76 -9.08
C ALA A 84 -14.59 -15.69 -10.13
N TRP A 85 -14.80 -14.42 -9.78
CA TRP A 85 -14.48 -13.30 -10.64
C TRP A 85 -12.97 -13.21 -10.94
N GLU A 86 -12.09 -13.45 -9.97
CA GLU A 86 -10.64 -13.47 -10.21
C GLU A 86 -10.22 -14.58 -11.18
N PHE A 87 -10.83 -15.78 -11.09
CA PHE A 87 -10.58 -16.84 -12.06
C PHE A 87 -11.07 -16.46 -13.47
N GLU A 88 -12.26 -15.87 -13.58
CA GLU A 88 -12.77 -15.37 -14.85
C GLU A 88 -11.87 -14.27 -15.45
N GLN A 89 -11.27 -13.39 -14.62
CA GLN A 89 -10.27 -12.45 -15.10
C GLN A 89 -8.99 -13.15 -15.52
N GLY A 90 -8.52 -14.14 -14.75
CA GLY A 90 -7.33 -14.93 -15.07
C GLY A 90 -7.43 -15.62 -16.42
N GLN A 91 -8.61 -16.17 -16.75
CA GLN A 91 -8.88 -16.81 -18.05
C GLN A 91 -8.81 -15.84 -19.24
N ARG A 92 -8.92 -14.52 -18.98
CA ARG A 92 -8.83 -13.48 -20.01
C ARG A 92 -7.42 -12.90 -20.16
N VAL A 93 -6.48 -13.24 -19.28
CA VAL A 93 -5.10 -12.76 -19.39
C VAL A 93 -4.40 -13.52 -20.50
N ASP A 94 -3.99 -12.81 -21.55
CA ASP A 94 -3.24 -13.36 -22.67
C ASP A 94 -1.73 -13.05 -22.58
N GLU A 95 -0.94 -13.62 -23.49
CA GLU A 95 0.51 -13.40 -23.55
C GLU A 95 0.87 -11.92 -23.74
N LYS A 96 0.03 -11.16 -24.44
CA LYS A 96 0.24 -9.73 -24.67
C LYS A 96 0.10 -8.95 -23.36
N ALA A 97 -0.92 -9.23 -22.56
CA ALA A 97 -1.13 -8.63 -21.25
C ALA A 97 0.02 -8.98 -20.29
N LEU A 98 0.51 -10.23 -20.30
CA LEU A 98 1.68 -10.62 -19.51
C LEU A 98 2.96 -9.90 -19.96
N LYS A 99 3.17 -9.77 -21.27
CA LYS A 99 4.31 -9.00 -21.79
C LYS A 99 4.23 -7.53 -21.36
N GLN A 100 3.06 -6.91 -21.48
CA GLN A 100 2.84 -5.52 -21.03
C GLN A 100 3.09 -5.37 -19.53
N ALA A 101 2.61 -6.32 -18.71
CA ALA A 101 2.85 -6.31 -17.28
C ALA A 101 4.34 -6.41 -16.93
N ARG A 102 5.10 -7.21 -17.69
CA ARG A 102 6.55 -7.29 -17.58
C ARG A 102 7.23 -5.97 -17.95
N ASP A 103 6.85 -5.37 -19.07
CA ASP A 103 7.40 -4.08 -19.51
C ASP A 103 7.11 -2.96 -18.47
N ILE A 104 5.95 -3.02 -17.79
CA ILE A 104 5.60 -2.12 -16.67
C ILE A 104 6.48 -2.38 -15.45
N TYR A 105 6.66 -3.65 -15.07
CA TYR A 105 7.51 -4.04 -13.95
C TYR A 105 8.96 -3.61 -14.17
N ASP A 106 9.53 -3.83 -15.35
CA ASP A 106 10.91 -3.47 -15.66
C ASP A 106 11.14 -1.95 -15.50
N LYS A 107 10.22 -1.11 -16.02
CA LYS A 107 10.27 0.35 -15.81
C LYS A 107 10.09 0.76 -14.36
N TYR A 108 9.26 0.05 -13.61
CA TYR A 108 9.06 0.32 -12.20
C TYR A 108 10.32 -0.03 -11.41
N GLU A 109 10.97 -1.15 -11.73
CA GLU A 109 12.25 -1.53 -11.14
C GLU A 109 13.36 -0.53 -11.48
N GLU A 110 13.44 -0.04 -12.72
CA GLU A 110 14.38 1.02 -13.12
C GLU A 110 14.18 2.28 -12.25
N TRP A 111 12.94 2.74 -12.09
CA TRP A 111 12.63 3.87 -11.23
C TRP A 111 12.95 3.61 -9.75
N LEU A 112 12.63 2.42 -9.23
CA LEU A 112 12.99 2.02 -7.86
C LEU A 112 14.50 2.00 -7.66
N HIS A 113 15.23 1.54 -8.66
CA HIS A 113 16.67 1.54 -8.64
C HIS A 113 17.19 2.98 -8.59
N GLU A 114 16.68 3.89 -9.43
CA GLU A 114 17.06 5.31 -9.41
C GLU A 114 16.70 6.04 -8.13
N ILE A 115 15.50 5.82 -7.57
CA ILE A 115 15.06 6.54 -6.36
C ILE A 115 15.84 6.10 -5.11
N PHE A 116 16.29 4.84 -5.06
CA PHE A 116 17.14 4.33 -3.99
C PHE A 116 18.64 4.49 -4.29
N LEU A 117 19.04 4.57 -5.56
CA LEU A 117 20.38 4.98 -5.99
C LEU A 117 20.42 6.50 -6.08
N ASP A 118 20.65 7.13 -4.95
CA ASP A 118 20.92 8.55 -4.92
C ASP A 118 22.28 8.84 -5.58
N THR A 119 22.30 8.98 -6.91
CA THR A 119 23.50 9.26 -7.72
C THR A 119 23.93 10.73 -7.62
N ASN A 120 23.08 11.58 -7.05
CA ASN A 120 23.37 12.98 -6.73
C ASN A 120 23.80 13.16 -5.26
N LYS A 121 23.90 12.06 -4.51
CA LYS A 121 24.24 12.12 -3.11
C LYS A 121 25.65 12.59 -2.90
N ASP A 122 25.84 13.41 -1.87
CA ASP A 122 27.16 13.64 -1.32
C ASP A 122 27.76 12.27 -0.99
N PRO A 123 28.93 11.89 -1.54
CA PRO A 123 29.58 10.62 -1.21
C PRO A 123 29.89 10.47 0.29
N ASN A 124 29.75 11.52 1.10
CA ASN A 124 29.86 11.49 2.55
C ASN A 124 28.52 11.27 3.29
N ASP A 125 27.39 11.21 2.59
CA ASP A 125 26.07 10.96 3.19
C ASP A 125 25.72 9.46 3.13
N GLU A 126 26.18 8.73 4.16
CA GLU A 126 25.91 7.31 4.39
C GLU A 126 24.48 7.01 4.87
N GLY A 127 23.55 7.99 4.81
CA GLY A 127 22.20 7.87 5.30
C GLY A 127 21.38 6.74 4.67
N PHE A 128 20.56 6.08 5.49
CA PHE A 128 19.59 5.06 5.06
C PHE A 128 18.28 5.72 4.60
N HIS A 129 17.88 5.46 3.34
CA HIS A 129 16.65 6.01 2.78
C HIS A 129 15.50 5.02 2.83
N VAL A 130 14.32 5.55 3.14
CA VAL A 130 13.05 4.85 3.04
C VAL A 130 12.05 5.72 2.31
N LEU A 131 11.13 5.08 1.60
CA LEU A 131 9.94 5.72 1.08
C LEU A 131 8.78 5.51 2.05
N ALA A 132 7.85 6.46 2.06
CA ALA A 132 6.70 6.44 2.95
C ALA A 132 5.39 6.64 2.17
N LEU A 133 4.39 5.80 2.45
CA LEU A 133 3.02 5.91 1.94
C LEU A 133 2.02 5.69 3.08
N PRO A 134 0.79 6.21 3.01
CA PRO A 134 -0.28 5.76 3.90
C PRO A 134 -0.48 4.24 3.82
N SER A 135 -0.92 3.59 4.90
CA SER A 135 -1.18 2.14 4.91
C SER A 135 -2.52 1.73 4.30
N ALA A 136 -3.43 2.67 4.09
CA ALA A 136 -4.71 2.45 3.46
C ALA A 136 -5.17 3.72 2.74
N GLN A 137 -6.06 3.56 1.74
CA GLN A 137 -6.66 4.67 1.00
C GLN A 137 -7.97 5.18 1.64
N VAL A 138 -8.52 4.40 2.57
CA VAL A 138 -9.78 4.67 3.27
C VAL A 138 -9.60 4.52 4.76
N TRP A 139 -10.40 5.25 5.52
CA TRP A 139 -10.54 5.02 6.94
C TRP A 139 -11.26 3.69 7.21
N PRO A 140 -11.13 3.12 8.42
CA PRO A 140 -11.94 1.99 8.86
C PRO A 140 -13.44 2.19 8.59
N PHE A 141 -14.03 1.23 7.88
CA PHE A 141 -15.45 1.22 7.49
C PHE A 141 -16.22 0.07 8.19
N PRO A 142 -17.57 0.11 8.23
CA PRO A 142 -18.35 -0.91 8.94
C PRO A 142 -18.18 -2.30 8.30
N ILE A 143 -18.23 -3.35 9.11
CA ILE A 143 -18.02 -4.73 8.65
C ILE A 143 -19.05 -5.19 7.61
N ASP A 144 -20.27 -4.63 7.64
CA ASP A 144 -21.33 -4.95 6.69
C ASP A 144 -21.06 -4.40 5.28
N ASN A 145 -20.17 -3.41 5.16
CA ASN A 145 -19.71 -2.93 3.87
C ASN A 145 -18.64 -3.89 3.36
N ARG A 146 -18.98 -4.70 2.36
CA ARG A 146 -18.06 -5.70 1.77
C ARG A 146 -16.73 -5.08 1.29
N TYR A 147 -16.79 -3.90 0.67
CA TYR A 147 -15.65 -3.05 0.30
C TYR A 147 -16.18 -1.66 -0.13
N PRO A 148 -15.38 -0.59 -0.05
CA PRO A 148 -15.78 0.74 -0.53
C PRO A 148 -15.95 0.73 -2.06
N LYS A 149 -16.99 1.41 -2.56
CA LYS A 149 -17.31 1.45 -4.00
C LYS A 149 -16.74 2.67 -4.71
N ASP A 150 -16.41 3.70 -3.95
CA ASP A 150 -15.85 4.96 -4.41
C ASP A 150 -14.89 5.48 -3.34
N ILE A 151 -13.78 6.09 -3.77
CA ILE A 151 -12.83 6.78 -2.91
C ILE A 151 -12.53 8.13 -3.56
N SER A 152 -12.88 9.23 -2.88
CA SER A 152 -12.59 10.60 -3.36
C SER A 152 -13.06 10.86 -4.81
N GLY A 153 -14.20 10.29 -5.22
CA GLY A 153 -14.77 10.44 -6.56
C GLY A 153 -14.27 9.42 -7.60
N THR A 154 -13.31 8.57 -7.23
CA THR A 154 -12.83 7.48 -8.06
C THR A 154 -13.63 6.22 -7.75
N LYS A 155 -14.39 5.74 -8.74
CA LYS A 155 -15.11 4.46 -8.64
C LYS A 155 -14.14 3.29 -8.69
N MET A 156 -14.38 2.30 -7.84
CA MET A 156 -13.58 1.08 -7.82
C MET A 156 -13.93 0.19 -9.01
N ASP A 157 -12.97 -0.01 -9.91
CA ASP A 157 -13.05 -0.87 -11.10
C ASP A 157 -13.03 -2.37 -10.77
N THR A 158 -12.48 -2.71 -9.60
CA THR A 158 -12.36 -4.07 -9.04
C THR A 158 -12.73 -4.05 -7.56
N TYR A 159 -12.99 -5.23 -6.97
CA TYR A 159 -13.33 -5.31 -5.55
C TYR A 159 -12.16 -4.98 -4.62
N HIS A 160 -10.92 -5.03 -5.12
CA HIS A 160 -9.68 -4.82 -4.37
C HIS A 160 -8.95 -3.51 -4.69
N ARG A 161 -9.47 -2.66 -5.60
CA ARG A 161 -8.85 -1.36 -5.95
C ARG A 161 -8.62 -0.44 -4.75
N TRP A 162 -9.46 -0.56 -3.72
CA TRP A 162 -9.28 0.18 -2.47
C TRP A 162 -8.02 -0.18 -1.69
N MET A 163 -7.34 -1.28 -2.05
CA MET A 163 -6.05 -1.71 -1.50
C MET A 163 -4.85 -1.30 -2.38
N GLU A 164 -5.05 -0.53 -3.45
CA GLU A 164 -4.00 -0.10 -4.40
C GLU A 164 -2.78 0.55 -3.76
N VAL A 165 -2.93 1.26 -2.63
CA VAL A 165 -1.79 1.90 -1.94
C VAL A 165 -0.70 0.90 -1.50
N CYS A 166 -1.01 -0.40 -1.41
CA CYS A 166 -0.03 -1.45 -1.09
C CYS A 166 0.69 -2.00 -2.34
N VAL A 167 0.22 -1.66 -3.54
CA VAL A 167 0.73 -2.19 -4.81
C VAL A 167 2.17 -1.74 -5.11
N PRO A 168 2.56 -0.46 -4.93
CA PRO A 168 3.96 -0.05 -5.11
C PRO A 168 4.95 -0.97 -4.37
N VAL A 169 4.67 -1.23 -3.10
CA VAL A 169 5.51 -2.08 -2.24
C VAL A 169 5.48 -3.54 -2.70
N SER A 170 4.28 -4.10 -2.85
CA SER A 170 4.11 -5.53 -3.10
C SER A 170 4.57 -5.93 -4.50
N PHE A 171 4.23 -5.13 -5.50
CA PHE A 171 4.62 -5.36 -6.89
C PHE A 171 6.12 -5.16 -7.07
N GLY A 172 6.74 -4.22 -6.36
CA GLY A 172 8.19 -4.03 -6.34
C GLY A 172 8.96 -5.11 -5.56
N GLY A 173 8.28 -5.94 -4.77
CA GLY A 173 8.91 -6.93 -3.89
C GLY A 173 9.82 -6.28 -2.85
N LEU A 174 9.39 -5.16 -2.28
CA LEU A 174 10.18 -4.35 -1.34
C LEU A 174 9.92 -4.73 0.12
N PRO A 175 10.93 -4.69 1.01
CA PRO A 175 10.70 -4.81 2.44
C PRO A 175 9.87 -3.63 2.94
N CYS A 176 8.85 -3.90 3.74
CA CYS A 176 7.94 -2.90 4.28
C CYS A 176 7.54 -3.19 5.72
N VAL A 177 7.42 -2.12 6.51
CA VAL A 177 6.90 -2.15 7.87
C VAL A 177 5.88 -1.03 8.03
N THR A 178 4.75 -1.33 8.67
CA THR A 178 3.74 -0.30 8.97
C THR A 178 3.94 0.24 10.37
N VAL A 179 4.06 1.57 10.51
CA VAL A 179 4.11 2.29 11.78
C VAL A 179 2.84 3.11 12.01
N PRO A 180 2.41 3.37 13.24
CA PRO A 180 1.16 4.08 13.50
C PRO A 180 1.30 5.59 13.23
N ALA A 181 0.48 6.14 12.33
CA ALA A 181 0.39 7.59 12.13
C ALA A 181 -0.44 8.28 13.22
N GLY A 182 -1.23 7.51 13.97
CA GLY A 182 -2.13 8.01 15.01
C GLY A 182 -3.58 7.94 14.54
N PHE A 183 -4.39 8.89 14.99
CA PHE A 183 -5.81 8.94 14.70
C PHE A 183 -6.14 10.22 13.94
N GLY A 184 -6.97 10.09 12.90
CA GLY A 184 -7.47 11.22 12.13
C GLY A 184 -8.99 11.27 12.13
N LYS A 185 -9.52 12.47 11.82
CA LYS A 185 -10.96 12.68 11.72
C LYS A 185 -11.48 12.21 10.37
N ASN A 186 -12.37 11.23 10.35
CA ASN A 186 -13.06 10.84 9.12
C ASN A 186 -14.23 11.82 8.85
N PRO A 187 -14.15 12.65 7.79
CA PRO A 187 -15.18 13.64 7.48
C PRO A 187 -16.53 13.00 7.11
N ASN A 188 -16.51 11.76 6.60
CA ASN A 188 -17.72 11.02 6.19
C ASN A 188 -18.51 10.43 7.37
N ARG A 189 -18.02 10.59 8.61
CA ARG A 189 -18.67 10.11 9.84
C ARG A 189 -18.98 11.24 10.82
N SER A 190 -19.12 12.47 10.34
CA SER A 190 -19.38 13.67 11.16
C SER A 190 -20.63 13.57 12.06
N ASN A 191 -21.59 12.71 11.71
CA ASN A 191 -22.82 12.47 12.47
C ASN A 191 -22.73 11.29 13.47
N GLU A 192 -21.60 10.59 13.54
CA GLU A 192 -21.40 9.45 14.44
C GLU A 192 -20.76 9.87 15.77
N SER A 193 -20.73 8.97 16.75
CA SER A 193 -20.09 9.23 18.05
C SER A 193 -18.62 9.65 17.90
N SER A 194 -18.09 10.43 18.84
CA SER A 194 -16.71 10.94 18.81
C SER A 194 -15.63 9.87 18.66
N ALA A 195 -15.88 8.65 19.17
CA ALA A 195 -14.96 7.52 19.03
C ALA A 195 -14.92 6.96 17.59
N LEU A 196 -16.02 7.07 16.84
CA LEU A 196 -16.10 6.65 15.43
C LEU A 196 -15.67 7.77 14.47
N GLN A 197 -15.54 9.00 14.96
CA GLN A 197 -14.99 10.12 14.19
C GLN A 197 -13.47 10.07 14.14
N ASN A 198 -12.80 9.55 15.17
CA ASN A 198 -11.34 9.54 15.29
C ASN A 198 -10.78 8.13 15.05
N LEU A 199 -10.34 7.84 13.82
CA LEU A 199 -10.00 6.51 13.38
C LEU A 199 -8.49 6.34 13.16
N PRO A 200 -7.92 5.15 13.44
CA PRO A 200 -6.51 4.92 13.28
C PRO A 200 -6.09 4.81 11.81
N ILE A 201 -4.87 5.23 11.51
CA ILE A 201 -4.18 4.98 10.23
C ILE A 201 -2.70 4.72 10.47
N GLY A 202 -2.07 3.99 9.54
CA GLY A 202 -0.65 3.70 9.54
C GLY A 202 0.10 4.36 8.38
N ILE A 203 1.43 4.30 8.46
CA ILE A 203 2.36 4.68 7.42
C ILE A 203 3.16 3.42 7.05
N GLN A 204 3.14 3.04 5.79
CA GLN A 204 4.07 2.08 5.20
C GLN A 204 5.42 2.78 5.08
N LEU A 205 6.43 2.27 5.75
CA LEU A 205 7.83 2.59 5.50
C LEU A 205 8.44 1.42 4.75
N PHE A 206 9.06 1.69 3.61
CA PHE A 206 9.67 0.65 2.78
C PHE A 206 11.01 1.07 2.23
N GLY A 207 11.94 0.12 2.20
CA GLY A 207 13.32 0.33 1.78
C GLY A 207 13.66 -0.45 0.52
N LYS A 208 14.92 -0.36 0.11
CA LYS A 208 15.48 -1.19 -0.96
C LYS A 208 15.47 -2.68 -0.56
N LYS A 209 15.34 -3.55 -1.56
CA LYS A 209 15.49 -5.02 -1.37
C LYS A 209 16.77 -5.34 -0.58
N GLY A 210 16.61 -6.11 0.51
CA GLY A 210 17.70 -6.54 1.39
C GLY A 210 17.99 -5.63 2.59
N ASP A 211 17.33 -4.48 2.71
CA ASP A 211 17.49 -3.56 3.85
C ASP A 211 16.51 -3.82 5.01
N ASP A 212 15.87 -5.00 5.06
CA ASP A 212 14.88 -5.38 6.08
C ASP A 212 15.33 -5.07 7.52
N GLY A 213 16.58 -5.41 7.85
CA GLY A 213 17.12 -5.17 9.19
C GLY A 213 17.25 -3.67 9.53
N LYS A 214 17.67 -2.84 8.57
CA LYS A 214 17.75 -1.38 8.75
C LYS A 214 16.36 -0.78 8.86
N LEU A 215 15.41 -1.27 8.07
CA LEU A 215 14.02 -0.84 8.11
C LEU A 215 13.37 -1.15 9.47
N LEU A 216 13.59 -2.35 10.02
CA LEU A 216 13.09 -2.72 11.34
C LEU A 216 13.74 -1.89 12.45
N HIS A 217 15.03 -1.58 12.36
CA HIS A 217 15.71 -0.67 13.30
C HIS A 217 15.09 0.73 13.28
N LEU A 218 14.81 1.26 12.08
CA LEU A 218 14.15 2.54 11.89
C LEU A 218 12.73 2.56 12.48
N ALA A 219 11.96 1.49 12.27
CA ALA A 219 10.61 1.37 12.85
C ALA A 219 10.61 1.27 14.38
N ASP A 220 11.60 0.59 14.97
CA ASP A 220 11.80 0.55 16.41
C ASP A 220 12.16 1.93 16.98
N GLU A 221 12.98 2.72 16.27
CA GLU A 221 13.22 4.12 16.62
C GLU A 221 11.93 4.97 16.58
N TYR A 222 11.11 4.82 15.54
CA TYR A 222 9.79 5.47 15.45
C TYR A 222 8.89 5.08 16.63
N TYR A 223 8.82 3.79 16.95
CA TYR A 223 8.02 3.27 18.05
C TYR A 223 8.43 3.89 19.40
N ARG A 224 9.74 3.91 19.72
CA ARG A 224 10.26 4.54 20.95
C ARG A 224 9.92 6.02 21.02
N TYR A 225 10.03 6.74 19.90
CA TYR A 225 9.63 8.14 19.82
C TYR A 225 8.16 8.32 20.20
N ARG A 226 7.24 7.52 19.64
CA ARG A 226 5.80 7.61 19.91
C ARG A 226 5.46 7.25 21.36
N CYS A 227 6.11 6.26 21.95
CA CYS A 227 5.93 5.90 23.37
C CYS A 227 6.39 6.99 24.32
N ASN A 228 7.46 7.72 23.97
CA ASN A 228 7.96 8.81 24.81
C ASN A 228 7.06 10.06 24.69
N ALA A 229 6.55 10.35 23.49
CA ALA A 229 5.62 11.45 23.27
C ALA A 229 4.31 11.28 24.06
N THR A 230 3.75 10.06 24.11
CA THR A 230 2.51 9.77 24.87
C THR A 230 2.69 9.93 26.38
N LYS A 231 3.84 9.55 26.94
CA LYS A 231 4.13 9.75 28.37
C LYS A 231 4.27 11.22 28.78
N SER A 232 4.58 12.11 27.84
CA SER A 232 4.72 13.55 28.10
C SER A 232 3.39 14.30 28.10
N THR A 233 2.34 13.76 27.46
CA THR A 233 1.01 14.38 27.40
C THR A 233 0.10 14.03 28.59
N ASP A 234 0.47 13.01 29.37
CA ASP A 234 -0.26 12.58 30.59
C ASP A 234 0.26 13.24 31.89
N LYS A 235 1.13 14.25 31.79
CA LYS A 235 1.63 15.07 32.90
C LYS A 235 1.20 16.52 32.74
#